data_AF-W4V590-F1
#
_entry.id   AF-W4V590-F1
#
_cell.length_a   1.000
_cell.length_b   1.000
_cell.length_c   1.000
_cell.angle_alpha   90.00
_cell.angle_beta   90.00
_cell.angle_gamma   90.00
#
_symmetry.space_group_name_H-M   'P 1'
#
loop_
_entity.id
_entity.type
_entity.pdbx_description
1 polymer ?
#
loop_
_entity_poly.entity_id
_entity_poly.type
_entity_poly.pdbx_seq_one_letter_code
_entity_poly.pdbx_strand_id
1 'polypeptide(L)'
;MKSKITGIVKKLFLQREVTVFLIIGLVVAITSIIQPKFLNSNNMRSIALSVSVDGLFAIGLTMALILGGIELSVGSVAAMTCVITGYLALQGVNIWVACVVSIASGLVVGLFNGFMISKIACRRLLSHWVWRILHGVWLIL
;
A
#
# COMPACT_ATOMS: atom_id res chain seq x y z
N MET A 1 -41.23 19.16 -14.01
CA MET A 1 -39.80 19.14 -14.40
C MET A 1 -38.82 19.02 -13.22
N LYS A 2 -39.00 19.77 -12.11
CA LYS A 2 -38.14 19.70 -10.90
C LYS A 2 -38.03 18.28 -10.26
N SER A 3 -39.11 17.50 -10.28
CA SER A 3 -39.17 16.16 -9.67
C SER A 3 -38.22 15.12 -10.32
N LYS A 4 -38.05 15.13 -11.65
CA LYS A 4 -37.12 14.22 -12.34
C LYS A 4 -35.64 14.56 -12.01
N ILE A 5 -35.33 15.84 -11.87
CA ILE A 5 -33.97 16.32 -11.55
C ILE A 5 -33.57 15.86 -10.14
N THR A 6 -34.45 15.99 -9.15
CA THR A 6 -34.19 15.52 -7.78
C THR A 6 -33.98 14.00 -7.70
N GLY A 7 -34.70 13.23 -8.53
CA GLY A 7 -34.54 11.76 -8.62
C GLY A 7 -33.20 11.34 -9.21
N ILE A 8 -32.74 12.01 -10.27
CA ILE A 8 -31.42 11.77 -10.89
C ILE A 8 -30.29 12.17 -9.94
N VAL A 9 -30.41 13.32 -9.28
CA VAL A 9 -29.42 13.78 -8.29
C VAL A 9 -29.33 12.83 -7.10
N LYS A 10 -30.47 12.35 -6.57
CA LYS A 10 -30.46 11.31 -5.52
C LYS A 10 -29.80 10.02 -6.00
N LYS A 11 -30.10 9.56 -7.22
CA LYS A 11 -29.54 8.33 -7.79
C LYS A 11 -28.03 8.44 -8.04
N LEU A 12 -27.55 9.61 -8.46
CA LEU A 12 -26.13 9.94 -8.58
C LEU A 12 -25.44 9.98 -7.21
N PHE A 13 -26.05 10.61 -6.20
CA PHE A 13 -25.54 10.63 -4.82
C PHE A 13 -25.53 9.24 -4.14
N LEU A 14 -26.41 8.33 -4.58
CA LEU A 14 -26.47 6.94 -4.12
C LEU A 14 -25.42 6.03 -4.79
N GLN A 15 -24.68 6.52 -5.79
CA GLN A 15 -23.54 5.78 -6.34
C GLN A 15 -22.34 5.91 -5.41
N ARG A 16 -21.76 4.76 -5.05
CA ARG A 16 -20.61 4.68 -4.11
C ARG A 16 -19.45 5.59 -4.51
N GLU A 17 -19.19 5.72 -5.81
CA GLU A 17 -18.12 6.56 -6.36
C GLU A 17 -18.31 8.04 -6.00
N VAL A 18 -19.53 8.56 -6.20
CA VAL A 18 -19.86 9.95 -5.89
C VAL A 18 -19.73 10.20 -4.38
N THR A 19 -20.14 9.25 -3.56
CA THR A 19 -19.95 9.33 -2.10
C THR A 19 -18.47 9.41 -1.72
N VAL A 20 -17.60 8.60 -2.33
CA VAL A 20 -16.16 8.61 -2.05
C VAL A 20 -15.53 9.94 -2.46
N PHE A 21 -15.82 10.46 -3.65
CA PHE A 21 -15.30 11.77 -4.08
C PHE A 21 -15.76 12.91 -3.16
N LEU A 22 -16.99 12.83 -2.67
CA LEU A 22 -17.54 13.84 -1.76
C LEU A 22 -16.85 13.79 -0.39
N ILE A 23 -16.61 12.59 0.15
CA ILE A 23 -15.85 12.41 1.40
C ILE A 23 -14.41 12.93 1.24
N ILE A 24 -13.74 12.60 0.14
CA ILE A 24 -12.37 13.10 -0.13
C ILE A 24 -12.37 14.63 -0.17
N GLY A 25 -13.31 15.25 -0.90
CA GLY A 25 -13.43 16.70 -0.97
C GLY A 25 -13.68 17.34 0.41
N LEU A 26 -14.52 16.73 1.23
CA LEU A 26 -14.78 17.17 2.60
C LEU A 26 -13.53 17.10 3.47
N VAL A 27 -12.79 15.99 3.42
CA VAL A 27 -11.54 15.81 4.18
C VAL A 27 -10.51 16.83 3.75
N VAL A 28 -10.34 17.07 2.46
CA VAL A 28 -9.41 18.07 1.94
C VAL A 28 -9.80 19.47 2.43
N ALA A 29 -11.08 19.84 2.40
CA ALA A 29 -11.56 21.14 2.86
C ALA A 29 -11.28 21.34 4.36
N ILE A 30 -11.67 20.37 5.20
CA ILE A 30 -11.46 20.43 6.65
C ILE A 30 -9.97 20.51 6.97
N THR A 31 -9.16 19.66 6.33
CA THR A 31 -7.72 19.59 6.60
C THR A 31 -6.98 20.84 6.11
N SER A 32 -7.43 21.47 5.02
CA SER A 32 -6.88 22.75 4.55
C SER A 32 -7.15 23.90 5.50
N ILE A 33 -8.28 23.88 6.22
CA ILE A 33 -8.62 24.88 7.25
C ILE A 33 -7.79 24.66 8.52
N ILE A 34 -7.66 23.41 8.96
CA ILE A 34 -6.92 23.06 10.19
C ILE A 34 -5.40 23.23 10.00
N GLN A 35 -4.89 22.89 8.82
CA GLN A 35 -3.46 22.93 8.50
C GLN A 35 -3.23 23.78 7.24
N PRO A 36 -2.86 25.06 7.37
CA PRO A 36 -2.67 25.97 6.23
C PRO A 36 -1.59 25.51 5.23
N LYS A 37 -0.66 24.66 5.66
CA LYS A 37 0.40 24.09 4.81
C LYS A 37 -0.03 22.81 4.06
N PHE A 38 -1.25 22.33 4.27
CA PHE A 38 -1.72 21.07 3.69
C PHE A 38 -1.68 21.09 2.15
N LEU A 39 -2.15 22.15 1.52
CA LEU A 39 -2.15 22.29 0.05
C LEU A 39 -0.81 22.76 -0.55
N ASN A 40 0.25 22.82 0.25
CA ASN A 40 1.56 23.18 -0.27
C ASN A 40 2.02 22.10 -1.29
N SER A 41 2.63 22.55 -2.39
CA SER A 41 3.24 21.70 -3.43
C SER A 41 4.09 20.54 -2.89
N ASN A 42 4.89 20.78 -1.84
CA ASN A 42 5.70 19.73 -1.21
C ASN A 42 4.83 18.67 -0.52
N ASN A 43 3.79 19.08 0.20
CA ASN A 43 2.90 18.14 0.87
C ASN A 43 2.04 17.37 -0.13
N MET A 44 1.56 18.04 -1.18
CA MET A 44 0.84 17.40 -2.29
C MET A 44 1.71 16.36 -3.00
N ARG A 45 3.00 16.68 -3.23
CA ARG A 45 3.96 15.72 -3.79
C ARG A 45 4.17 14.52 -2.86
N SER A 46 4.34 14.74 -1.57
CA SER A 46 4.49 13.65 -0.60
C SER A 46 3.25 12.75 -0.55
N ILE A 47 2.05 13.32 -0.55
CA ILE A 47 0.80 12.56 -0.60
C ILE A 47 0.70 11.77 -1.91
N ALA A 48 0.99 12.40 -3.05
CA ALA A 48 0.96 11.72 -4.35
C ALA A 48 1.96 10.56 -4.42
N LEU A 49 3.16 10.72 -3.86
CA LEU A 49 4.14 9.64 -3.76
C LEU A 49 3.65 8.49 -2.87
N SER A 50 3.07 8.79 -1.70
CA SER A 50 2.49 7.76 -0.82
C SER A 50 1.36 6.99 -1.50
N VAL A 51 0.42 7.69 -2.14
CA VAL A 51 -0.69 7.05 -2.87
C VAL A 51 -0.19 6.23 -4.07
N SER A 52 0.88 6.67 -4.74
CA SER A 52 1.49 5.91 -5.84
C SER A 52 2.07 4.58 -5.35
N VAL A 53 2.72 4.59 -4.18
CA VAL A 53 3.23 3.38 -3.54
C VAL A 53 2.09 2.43 -3.17
N ASP A 54 1.04 2.93 -2.52
CA ASP A 54 -0.15 2.13 -2.17
C ASP A 54 -0.87 1.58 -3.41
N GLY A 55 -0.91 2.36 -4.50
CA GLY A 55 -1.46 1.94 -5.79
C GLY A 55 -0.68 0.77 -6.41
N LEU A 56 0.66 0.80 -6.36
CA LEU A 56 1.49 -0.32 -6.79
C LEU A 56 1.23 -1.57 -5.95
N PHE A 57 1.06 -1.43 -4.63
CA PHE A 57 0.66 -2.53 -3.76
C PHE A 57 -0.71 -3.09 -4.14
N ALA A 58 -1.69 -2.22 -4.40
CA ALA A 58 -3.05 -2.62 -4.74
C ALA A 58 -3.09 -3.47 -6.04
N ILE A 59 -2.26 -3.15 -7.03
CA ILE A 59 -2.13 -3.94 -8.28
C ILE A 59 -1.58 -5.34 -7.99
N GLY A 60 -0.52 -5.44 -7.18
CA GLY A 60 0.05 -6.73 -6.78
C GLY A 60 -0.94 -7.58 -5.98
N LEU A 61 -1.65 -6.96 -5.04
CA LEU A 61 -2.67 -7.61 -4.21
C LEU A 61 -3.90 -8.03 -5.01
N THR A 62 -4.31 -7.29 -6.04
CA THR A 62 -5.44 -7.69 -6.90
C THR A 62 -5.14 -8.96 -7.69
N MET A 63 -3.92 -9.11 -8.23
CA MET A 63 -3.49 -10.36 -8.86
C MET A 63 -3.52 -11.53 -7.87
N ALA A 64 -3.08 -11.32 -6.63
CA ALA A 64 -3.14 -12.34 -5.58
C ALA A 64 -4.59 -12.72 -5.18
N LEU A 65 -5.50 -11.74 -5.13
CA LEU A 65 -6.92 -11.95 -4.85
C LEU A 65 -7.61 -12.74 -5.96
N ILE A 66 -7.30 -12.47 -7.23
CA ILE A 66 -7.84 -13.21 -8.39
C ILE A 66 -7.42 -14.69 -8.32
N LEU A 67 -6.21 -14.97 -7.82
CA LEU A 67 -5.72 -16.33 -7.56
C LEU A 67 -6.36 -17.00 -6.34
N GLY A 68 -7.41 -16.40 -5.74
CA GLY A 68 -8.21 -16.94 -4.65
C GLY A 68 -7.54 -16.87 -3.27
N GLY A 69 -6.48 -16.07 -3.10
CA GLY A 69 -5.73 -15.95 -1.85
C GLY A 69 -5.86 -14.58 -1.19
N ILE A 70 -6.01 -14.54 0.13
CA ILE A 70 -5.75 -13.35 0.93
C ILE A 70 -4.29 -13.41 1.35
N GLU A 71 -3.41 -12.68 0.64
CA GLU A 71 -1.97 -12.65 0.89
C GLU A 71 -1.64 -11.52 1.88
N LEU A 72 -1.29 -11.90 3.11
CA LEU A 72 -0.91 -10.97 4.17
C LEU A 72 0.61 -10.72 4.25
N SER A 73 1.44 -11.42 3.47
CA SER A 73 2.91 -11.33 3.58
C SER A 73 3.49 -10.13 2.83
N VAL A 74 2.79 -9.60 1.82
CA VAL A 74 3.25 -8.48 0.97
C VAL A 74 3.65 -7.26 1.82
N GLY A 75 2.88 -6.94 2.86
CA GLY A 75 3.19 -5.83 3.77
C GLY A 75 4.46 -6.07 4.60
N SER A 76 4.75 -7.32 4.97
CA SER A 76 5.97 -7.67 5.71
C SER A 76 7.21 -7.66 4.82
N VAL A 77 7.09 -8.13 3.58
CA VAL A 77 8.20 -8.05 2.61
C VAL A 77 8.52 -6.59 2.31
N ALA A 78 7.50 -5.74 2.13
CA ALA A 78 7.67 -4.30 1.98
C ALA A 78 8.42 -3.67 3.17
N ALA A 79 7.95 -3.93 4.40
CA ALA A 79 8.58 -3.42 5.61
C ALA A 79 10.05 -3.88 5.74
N MET A 80 10.34 -5.14 5.42
CA MET A 80 11.70 -5.68 5.38
C MET A 80 12.58 -4.90 4.39
N THR A 81 12.11 -4.68 3.16
CA THR A 81 12.90 -3.94 2.16
C THR A 81 13.16 -2.48 2.57
N CYS A 82 12.21 -1.84 3.26
CA CYS A 82 12.38 -0.50 3.81
C CYS A 82 13.48 -0.47 4.88
N VAL A 83 13.50 -1.43 5.80
CA VAL A 83 14.53 -1.50 6.84
C VAL A 83 15.89 -1.85 6.29
N ILE A 84 15.98 -2.78 5.34
CA ILE A 84 17.27 -3.08 4.67
C ILE A 84 17.82 -1.82 4.01
N THR A 85 16.98 -1.06 3.29
CA THR A 85 17.40 0.18 2.63
C THR A 85 17.83 1.23 3.66
N GLY A 86 17.03 1.44 4.72
CA GLY A 86 17.33 2.41 5.76
C GLY A 86 18.59 2.07 6.56
N TYR A 87 18.76 0.80 6.93
CA TYR A 87 19.93 0.30 7.64
C TYR A 87 21.21 0.48 6.81
N LEU A 88 21.19 0.09 5.53
CA LEU A 88 22.35 0.28 4.65
C LEU A 88 22.69 1.75 4.46
N ALA A 89 21.68 2.62 4.33
CA ALA A 89 21.89 4.06 4.24
C ALA A 89 22.52 4.64 5.53
N LEU A 90 22.11 4.16 6.71
CA LEU A 90 22.70 4.56 8.01
C LEU A 90 24.16 4.07 8.16
N GLN A 91 24.51 2.94 7.55
CA GLN A 91 25.89 2.44 7.49
C GLN A 91 26.77 3.18 6.45
N GLY A 92 26.23 4.22 5.80
CA GLY A 92 26.97 5.02 4.81
C GLY A 92 27.08 4.36 3.43
N VAL A 93 26.34 3.27 3.17
CA VAL A 93 26.28 2.66 1.85
C VAL A 93 25.54 3.59 0.88
N ASN A 94 26.02 3.68 -0.35
CA ASN A 94 25.38 4.48 -1.39
C ASN A 94 23.91 4.06 -1.56
N ILE A 95 23.00 5.04 -1.53
CA ILE A 95 21.55 4.81 -1.61
C ILE A 95 21.13 3.96 -2.82
N TRP A 96 21.80 4.11 -3.97
CA TRP A 96 21.50 3.33 -5.17
C TRP A 96 21.82 1.85 -4.97
N VAL A 97 22.94 1.55 -4.29
CA VAL A 97 23.33 0.18 -3.96
C VAL A 97 22.39 -0.40 -2.91
N ALA A 98 22.01 0.39 -1.90
CA ALA A 98 21.04 -0.01 -0.88
C ALA A 98 19.68 -0.39 -1.51
N CYS A 99 19.19 0.39 -2.47
CA CYS A 99 17.96 0.08 -3.23
C CYS A 99 18.08 -1.20 -4.05
N VAL A 100 19.21 -1.44 -4.72
CA VAL A 100 19.39 -2.68 -5.50
C VAL A 100 19.42 -3.90 -4.58
N VAL A 101 20.10 -3.82 -3.45
CA VAL A 101 20.17 -4.90 -2.45
C VAL A 101 18.78 -5.17 -1.86
N SER A 102 18.03 -4.12 -1.51
CA SER A 102 16.69 -4.30 -0.96
C SER A 102 15.72 -4.89 -1.98
N ILE A 103 15.74 -4.46 -3.25
CA ILE A 103 14.95 -5.06 -4.32
C ILE A 103 15.31 -6.54 -4.51
N ALA A 104 16.61 -6.87 -4.56
CA ALA A 104 17.06 -8.25 -4.70
C ALA A 104 16.58 -9.13 -3.53
N SER A 105 16.68 -8.64 -2.30
CA SER A 105 16.20 -9.35 -1.10
C SER A 105 14.68 -9.55 -1.12
N GLY A 106 13.91 -8.54 -1.52
CA GLY A 106 12.45 -8.63 -1.65
C GLY A 106 12.03 -9.63 -2.73
N LEU A 107 12.78 -9.70 -3.84
CA LEU A 107 12.54 -10.64 -4.92
C LEU A 107 12.78 -12.08 -4.48
N VAL A 108 13.87 -12.35 -3.74
CA VAL A 108 14.17 -13.68 -3.19
C VAL A 108 13.07 -14.15 -2.24
N VAL A 109 12.67 -13.31 -1.29
CA VAL A 109 11.62 -13.65 -0.32
C VAL A 109 10.26 -13.78 -1.01
N GLY A 110 9.95 -12.90 -1.97
CA GLY A 110 8.72 -12.95 -2.76
C GLY A 110 8.61 -14.23 -3.60
N LEU A 111 9.69 -14.65 -4.25
CA LEU A 111 9.73 -15.92 -4.99
C LEU A 111 9.57 -17.12 -4.06
N PHE A 112 10.23 -17.10 -2.90
CA PHE A 112 10.08 -18.16 -1.91
C PHE A 112 8.63 -18.27 -1.43
N ASN A 113 7.98 -17.15 -1.09
CA ASN A 113 6.58 -17.13 -0.69
C ASN A 113 5.66 -17.63 -1.81
N GLY A 114 5.84 -17.12 -3.04
CA GLY A 114 5.06 -17.55 -4.20
C GLY A 114 5.20 -19.05 -4.49
N PHE A 115 6.41 -19.59 -4.37
CA PHE A 115 6.68 -21.01 -4.55
C PHE A 115 5.99 -21.86 -3.48
N MET A 116 6.12 -21.49 -2.20
CA MET A 116 5.47 -22.22 -1.10
C MET A 116 3.95 -22.22 -1.23
N ILE A 117 3.37 -21.09 -1.63
CA ILE A 117 1.92 -20.96 -1.87
C ILE A 117 1.45 -21.83 -3.05
N SER A 118 2.29 -22.02 -4.08
CA SER A 118 1.96 -22.88 -5.22
C SER A 118 1.97 -24.37 -4.84
N LYS A 119 2.85 -24.80 -3.93
CA LYS A 119 3.02 -26.21 -3.55
C LYS A 119 2.21 -26.63 -2.31
N ILE A 120 1.98 -25.72 -1.37
CA ILE A 120 1.33 -26.01 -0.09
C ILE A 120 -0.02 -25.29 -0.09
N ALA A 121 -1.10 -26.05 -0.25
CA ALA A 121 -2.48 -25.54 -0.32
C ALA A 121 -2.94 -24.77 0.94
N CYS A 122 -2.13 -24.72 1.99
CA CYS A 122 -2.41 -23.97 3.23
C CYS A 122 -2.02 -22.48 3.11
N ARG A 123 -2.70 -21.78 2.20
CA ARG A 123 -2.39 -20.41 1.78
C ARG A 123 -2.52 -19.36 2.90
N ARG A 124 -3.40 -19.58 3.88
CA ARG A 124 -3.71 -18.63 4.97
C ARG A 124 -2.79 -18.76 6.20
N LEU A 125 -2.22 -19.93 6.45
CA LEU A 125 -1.28 -20.12 7.56
C LEU A 125 0.11 -19.61 7.17
N LEU A 126 0.58 -19.90 5.94
CA LEU A 126 1.89 -19.48 5.46
C LEU A 126 2.09 -17.96 5.47
N SER A 127 1.12 -17.18 5.01
CA SER A 127 1.19 -15.72 5.05
C SER A 127 1.33 -15.19 6.48
N HIS A 128 0.75 -15.88 7.47
CA HIS A 128 0.84 -15.51 8.88
C HIS A 128 2.19 -15.88 9.52
N TRP A 129 2.77 -17.03 9.15
CA TRP A 129 4.11 -17.43 9.60
C TRP A 129 5.21 -16.51 9.04
N VAL A 130 5.13 -16.19 7.74
CA VAL A 130 6.06 -15.25 7.10
C VAL A 130 5.91 -13.86 7.70
N TRP A 131 4.67 -13.43 7.96
CA TRP A 131 4.42 -12.16 8.66
C TRP A 131 5.12 -12.15 10.02
N ARG A 132 4.96 -13.18 10.86
CA ARG A 132 5.61 -13.24 12.19
C ARG A 132 7.13 -13.25 12.14
N ILE A 133 7.73 -13.96 11.17
CA ILE A 133 9.18 -14.03 11.01
C ILE A 133 9.73 -12.67 10.56
N LEU A 134 9.16 -12.09 9.51
CA LEU A 134 9.60 -10.79 8.98
C LEU A 134 9.32 -9.64 9.96
N HIS A 135 8.20 -9.71 10.70
CA HIS A 135 7.88 -8.74 11.75
C HIS A 135 8.89 -8.83 12.90
N GLY A 136 9.34 -10.04 13.27
CA GLY A 136 10.41 -10.24 14.24
C GLY A 136 11.75 -9.67 13.75
N VAL A 137 12.13 -9.94 12.49
CA VAL A 137 13.37 -9.42 11.90
C VAL A 137 13.36 -7.89 11.82
N TRP A 138 12.21 -7.28 11.49
CA TRP A 138 12.04 -5.83 11.44
C TRP A 138 12.07 -5.15 12.83
N LEU A 139 11.66 -5.85 13.90
CA LEU A 139 11.76 -5.31 15.27
C LEU A 139 13.18 -5.31 15.83
N ILE A 140 14.08 -6.11 15.25
CA ILE A 140 15.44 -6.35 15.76
C ILE A 140 16.49 -5.55 14.97
N LEU A 141 16.19 -5.14 13.73
CA LEU A 141 17.03 -4.32 12.85
C LEU A 141 16.67 -2.83 12.95
#